data_AF-A0A0V1MKJ1-F1
#
_entry.id   AF-A0A0V1MKJ1-F1
#
_cell.length_a   1.000
_cell.length_b   1.000
_cell.length_c   1.000
_cell.angle_alpha   90.00
_cell.angle_beta   90.00
_cell.angle_gamma   90.00
#
_symmetry.space_group_name_H-M   'P 1'
#
loop_
_entity.id
_entity.type
_entity.pdbx_description
1 polymer ?
#
loop_
_entity_poly.entity_id
_entity_poly.type
_entity_poly.pdbx_seq_one_letter_code
_entity_poly.pdbx_strand_id
1 'polypeptide(L)'
;LFKACERSPELHFSNLISQLEKIKALLKTTLRSKRVENAADDKHGTQLTVGDVYITRHSNLGAAQIIFHLVSDESLSQMDLTSRHACMDGLRNIIRVCHEFGITTISVPLLLVTEISPELHNESWCLRRAEMVFKSVKGFMIEFAKYASTPQYTIQFYLPENIDTSVFHHCSDMIPAIFQTTGPLFADRKK
;
A
#
# COMPACT_ATOMS: atom_id res chain seq x y z
N LEU A 1 7.35 -12.09 12.09
CA LEU A 1 6.88 -10.77 12.59
C LEU A 1 6.13 -10.84 13.93
N PHE A 2 5.07 -11.63 14.08
CA PHE A 2 4.17 -11.61 15.25
C PHE A 2 4.88 -11.72 16.62
N LYS A 3 5.84 -12.65 16.77
CA LYS A 3 6.62 -12.83 18.01
C LYS A 3 7.58 -11.68 18.32
N ALA A 4 7.99 -10.89 17.31
CA ALA A 4 8.85 -9.73 17.50
C ALA A 4 8.06 -8.54 18.06
N CYS A 5 6.77 -8.44 17.71
CA CYS A 5 5.84 -7.41 18.18
C CYS A 5 5.49 -7.49 19.69
N GLU A 6 6.00 -8.47 20.45
CA GLU A 6 5.67 -8.67 21.88
C GLU A 6 6.85 -8.49 22.86
N ARG A 7 8.07 -8.13 22.40
CA ARG A 7 9.31 -8.27 23.20
C ARG A 7 9.89 -7.00 23.87
N SER A 8 9.12 -5.96 24.21
CA SER A 8 9.69 -4.71 24.79
C SER A 8 9.00 -4.22 26.08
N PRO A 9 9.76 -3.67 27.06
CA PRO A 9 9.24 -3.16 28.34
C PRO A 9 8.55 -1.78 28.27
N GLU A 10 8.67 -1.05 27.15
CA GLU A 10 8.09 0.30 27.00
C GLU A 10 7.13 0.32 25.80
N LEU A 11 5.83 0.33 26.09
CA LEU A 11 4.76 0.19 25.09
C LEU A 11 4.02 1.53 24.95
N HIS A 12 4.40 2.35 23.97
CA HIS A 12 3.59 3.51 23.57
C HIS A 12 2.23 3.08 22.96
N PHE A 13 2.15 1.84 22.46
CA PHE A 13 0.95 1.28 21.84
C PHE A 13 0.51 -0.01 22.54
N SER A 14 -0.79 -0.27 22.56
CA SER A 14 -1.33 -1.55 23.05
C SER A 14 -0.79 -2.73 22.23
N ASN A 15 -0.68 -3.91 22.86
CA ASN A 15 -0.25 -5.13 22.16
C ASN A 15 -1.10 -5.44 20.91
N LEU A 16 -0.55 -6.24 20.01
CA LEU A 16 -1.17 -6.55 18.72
C LEU A 16 -2.56 -7.16 18.88
N ILE A 17 -2.74 -8.11 19.80
CA ILE A 17 -4.03 -8.77 20.06
C ILE A 17 -5.10 -7.74 20.42
N SER A 18 -4.78 -6.80 21.31
CA SER A 18 -5.68 -5.72 21.72
C SER A 18 -6.05 -4.79 20.57
N GLN A 19 -5.11 -4.51 19.67
CA GLN A 19 -5.39 -3.71 18.47
C GLN A 19 -6.33 -4.45 17.51
N LEU A 20 -6.11 -5.75 17.30
CA LEU A 20 -6.96 -6.58 16.44
C LEU A 20 -8.39 -6.70 16.99
N GLU A 21 -8.56 -6.87 18.30
CA GLU A 21 -9.89 -6.89 18.91
C GLU A 21 -10.61 -5.54 18.78
N LYS A 22 -9.90 -4.42 18.93
CA LYS A 22 -10.46 -3.08 18.64
C LYS A 22 -10.88 -2.94 17.18
N ILE A 23 -10.07 -3.42 16.23
CA ILE A 23 -10.40 -3.40 14.81
C ILE A 23 -11.68 -4.23 14.54
N LYS A 24 -11.76 -5.44 15.07
CA LYS A 24 -12.97 -6.29 14.96
C LYS A 24 -14.21 -5.61 15.55
N ALA A 25 -14.07 -4.94 16.70
CA ALA A 25 -15.17 -4.20 17.31
C ALA A 25 -15.63 -3.03 16.43
N LEU A 26 -14.68 -2.26 15.87
CA LEU A 26 -14.96 -1.16 14.95
C LEU A 26 -15.68 -1.62 13.68
N LEU A 27 -15.27 -2.76 13.11
CA LEU A 27 -15.96 -3.34 11.94
C LEU A 27 -17.43 -3.63 12.27
N LYS A 28 -17.72 -4.23 13.44
CA LYS A 28 -19.09 -4.50 13.89
C LYS A 28 -19.91 -3.23 14.06
N THR A 29 -19.34 -2.12 14.52
CA THR A 29 -20.06 -0.86 14.71
C THR A 29 -20.32 -0.12 13.40
N THR A 30 -19.33 -0.03 12.52
CA THR A 30 -19.44 0.65 11.21
C THR A 30 -20.45 -0.05 10.29
N LEU A 31 -20.61 -1.36 10.44
CA LEU A 31 -21.57 -2.15 9.66
C LEU A 31 -22.99 -2.05 10.22
N ARG A 32 -23.13 -1.81 11.54
CA ARG A 32 -24.42 -1.47 12.16
C ARG A 32 -24.92 -0.10 11.69
N SER A 33 -24.06 0.91 11.55
CA SER A 33 -24.47 2.22 11.04
C SER A 33 -24.87 2.17 9.56
N LYS A 34 -24.16 1.42 8.72
CA LYS A 34 -24.56 1.20 7.31
C LYS A 34 -25.87 0.41 7.14
N ARG A 35 -26.16 -0.55 8.02
CA ARG A 35 -27.41 -1.35 7.98
C ARG A 35 -28.68 -0.57 8.33
N VAL A 36 -28.57 0.57 9.01
CA VAL A 36 -29.72 1.45 9.25
C VAL A 36 -30.17 2.14 7.96
N GLU A 37 -29.29 2.24 6.94
CA GLU A 37 -29.59 2.91 5.67
C GLU A 37 -29.95 1.94 4.52
N ASN A 38 -29.55 0.66 4.58
CA ASN A 38 -29.87 -0.32 3.54
C ASN A 38 -30.22 -1.69 4.14
N ALA A 39 -31.52 -1.95 4.27
CA ALA A 39 -32.06 -3.26 4.64
C ALA A 39 -32.12 -4.16 3.40
N ALA A 40 -31.01 -4.80 3.05
CA ALA A 40 -31.00 -5.97 2.20
C ALA A 40 -29.96 -6.97 2.72
N ASP A 41 -30.38 -8.23 2.71
CA ASP A 41 -29.78 -9.43 3.26
C ASP A 41 -28.32 -9.63 2.81
N ASP A 42 -27.35 -9.38 3.71
CA ASP A 42 -25.97 -9.77 3.46
C ASP A 42 -25.32 -10.41 4.70
N LYS A 43 -25.08 -11.72 4.58
CA LYS A 43 -24.45 -12.58 5.58
C LYS A 43 -22.95 -12.34 5.72
N HIS A 44 -22.34 -11.47 4.90
CA HIS A 44 -20.90 -11.12 4.95
C HIS A 44 -20.56 -9.87 5.78
N GLY A 45 -21.55 -9.25 6.42
CA GLY A 45 -21.45 -7.93 7.09
C GLY A 45 -20.56 -7.83 8.34
N THR A 46 -19.50 -8.64 8.48
CA THR A 46 -18.43 -8.48 9.48
C THR A 46 -17.03 -8.72 8.90
N GLN A 47 -16.91 -8.97 7.60
CA GLN A 47 -15.66 -9.40 6.99
C GLN A 47 -15.02 -8.27 6.17
N LEU A 48 -13.70 -8.16 6.26
CA LEU A 48 -12.92 -7.30 5.40
C LEU A 48 -12.99 -7.84 3.96
N THR A 49 -13.08 -6.92 3.01
CA THR A 49 -13.11 -7.20 1.56
C THR A 49 -11.78 -6.83 0.91
N VAL A 50 -11.50 -7.39 -0.27
CA VAL A 50 -10.28 -7.09 -1.02
C VAL A 50 -10.19 -5.58 -1.27
N GLY A 51 -9.03 -4.98 -0.96
CA GLY A 51 -8.78 -3.55 -1.04
C GLY A 51 -9.02 -2.78 0.27
N ASP A 52 -9.69 -3.38 1.26
CA ASP A 52 -9.78 -2.78 2.60
C ASP A 52 -8.40 -2.68 3.25
N VAL A 53 -8.22 -1.65 4.08
CA VAL A 53 -6.96 -1.38 4.78
C VAL A 53 -7.24 -1.19 6.27
N TYR A 54 -6.46 -1.87 7.11
CA TYR A 54 -6.42 -1.60 8.55
C TYR A 54 -4.99 -1.35 9.04
N ILE A 55 -4.86 -0.70 10.18
CA ILE A 55 -3.58 -0.21 10.69
C ILE A 55 -3.30 -0.81 12.05
N THR A 56 -2.05 -1.23 12.25
CA THR A 56 -1.52 -1.60 13.57
C THR A 56 -0.28 -0.78 13.87
N ARG A 57 -0.05 -0.46 15.14
CA ARG A 57 1.04 0.38 15.62
C ARG A 57 1.97 -0.42 16.52
N HIS A 58 3.27 -0.23 16.37
CA HIS A 58 4.29 -1.06 17.01
C HIS A 58 5.41 -0.18 17.55
N SER A 59 5.75 -0.33 18.83
CA SER A 59 6.87 0.40 19.44
C SER A 59 8.20 -0.36 19.34
N ASN A 60 8.17 -1.62 18.91
CA ASN A 60 9.30 -2.55 18.97
C ASN A 60 9.74 -3.09 17.60
N LEU A 61 9.15 -2.60 16.51
CA LEU A 61 9.63 -2.86 15.17
C LEU A 61 10.64 -1.77 14.83
N GLY A 62 11.93 -2.12 14.81
CA GLY A 62 13.04 -1.16 14.68
C GLY A 62 13.01 -0.30 13.41
N ALA A 63 12.37 -0.79 12.34
CA ALA A 63 12.30 -0.09 11.05
C ALA A 63 10.92 0.55 10.76
N ALA A 64 9.89 0.29 11.57
CA ALA A 64 8.54 0.76 11.28
C ALA A 64 7.69 0.89 12.55
N GLN A 65 7.02 2.03 12.74
CA GLN A 65 6.11 2.23 13.87
C GLN A 65 4.65 1.90 13.53
N ILE A 66 4.33 1.86 12.23
CA ILE A 66 2.98 1.69 11.71
C ILE A 66 3.04 0.65 10.60
N ILE A 67 2.13 -0.32 10.65
CA ILE A 67 1.94 -1.32 9.61
C ILE A 67 0.54 -1.16 9.03
N PHE A 68 0.48 -0.86 7.74
CA PHE A 68 -0.74 -0.92 6.94
C PHE A 68 -0.93 -2.34 6.45
N HIS A 69 -2.09 -2.91 6.75
CA HIS A 69 -2.50 -4.23 6.30
C HIS A 69 -3.50 -4.05 5.18
N LEU A 70 -3.05 -4.32 3.96
CA LEU A 70 -3.90 -4.33 2.76
C LEU A 70 -4.53 -5.72 2.62
N VAL A 71 -5.85 -5.78 2.54
CA VAL A 71 -6.59 -7.02 2.39
C VAL A 71 -6.58 -7.43 0.92
N SER A 72 -6.08 -8.63 0.65
CA SER A 72 -6.00 -9.22 -0.68
C SER A 72 -6.47 -10.67 -0.65
N ASP A 73 -6.68 -11.24 -1.82
CA ASP A 73 -6.93 -12.67 -2.02
C ASP A 73 -5.88 -13.28 -2.97
N GLU A 74 -5.99 -14.58 -3.22
CA GLU A 74 -5.07 -15.32 -4.10
C GLU A 74 -5.11 -14.82 -5.55
N SER A 75 -6.22 -14.19 -5.97
CA SER A 75 -6.41 -13.67 -7.33
C SER A 75 -5.41 -12.56 -7.66
N LEU A 76 -4.95 -11.82 -6.63
CA LEU A 76 -3.89 -10.81 -6.76
C LEU A 76 -2.57 -11.41 -7.25
N SER A 77 -2.29 -12.69 -7.04
CA SER A 77 -1.07 -13.33 -7.58
C SER A 77 -1.27 -13.87 -9.00
N GLN A 78 -2.50 -14.26 -9.35
CA GLN A 78 -2.78 -15.01 -10.58
C GLN A 78 -3.12 -14.14 -11.79
N MET A 79 -3.67 -12.94 -11.59
CA MET A 79 -4.15 -12.08 -12.69
C MET A 79 -3.14 -10.98 -13.06
N ASP A 80 -3.35 -10.30 -14.18
CA ASP A 80 -2.62 -9.06 -14.48
C ASP A 80 -3.16 -7.91 -13.60
N LEU A 81 -2.27 -7.18 -12.93
CA LEU A 81 -2.64 -6.07 -12.07
C LEU A 81 -3.05 -4.86 -12.92
N THR A 82 -4.24 -4.33 -12.67
CA THR A 82 -4.74 -3.11 -13.33
C THR A 82 -4.98 -2.01 -12.31
N SER A 83 -5.03 -0.75 -12.78
CA SER A 83 -5.31 0.41 -11.92
C SER A 83 -6.70 0.39 -11.27
N ARG A 84 -7.63 -0.44 -11.77
CA ARG A 84 -8.99 -0.62 -11.22
C ARG A 84 -9.07 -1.73 -10.18
N HIS A 85 -7.97 -2.43 -9.91
CA HIS A 85 -7.95 -3.51 -8.93
C HIS A 85 -8.11 -2.92 -7.52
N ALA A 86 -8.95 -3.52 -6.68
CA ALA A 86 -9.26 -2.96 -5.35
C ALA A 86 -8.02 -2.82 -4.44
N CYS A 87 -7.01 -3.67 -4.60
CA CYS A 87 -5.71 -3.48 -3.92
C CYS A 87 -4.97 -2.19 -4.32
N MET A 88 -5.16 -1.69 -5.55
CA MET A 88 -4.62 -0.39 -5.97
C MET A 88 -5.36 0.77 -5.29
N ASP A 89 -6.67 0.66 -5.10
CA ASP A 89 -7.46 1.63 -4.31
C ASP A 89 -7.05 1.60 -2.84
N GLY A 90 -6.77 0.42 -2.29
CA GLY A 90 -6.20 0.27 -0.97
C GLY A 90 -4.83 0.94 -0.84
N LEU A 91 -3.92 0.73 -1.80
CA LEU A 91 -2.62 1.42 -1.86
C LEU A 91 -2.77 2.94 -1.95
N ARG A 92 -3.72 3.43 -2.77
CA ARG A 92 -4.06 4.86 -2.85
C ARG A 92 -4.49 5.41 -1.50
N ASN A 93 -5.36 4.70 -0.79
CA ASN A 93 -5.82 5.10 0.54
C ASN A 93 -4.68 5.11 1.57
N ILE A 94 -3.76 4.15 1.52
CA ILE A 94 -2.56 4.13 2.36
C ILE A 94 -1.74 5.40 2.13
N ILE A 95 -1.43 5.74 0.88
CA ILE A 95 -0.63 6.93 0.55
C ILE A 95 -1.35 8.21 0.98
N ARG A 96 -2.67 8.29 0.79
CA ARG A 96 -3.48 9.41 1.28
C ARG A 96 -3.32 9.59 2.81
N VAL A 97 -3.46 8.51 3.57
CA VAL A 97 -3.30 8.53 5.03
C VAL A 97 -1.88 8.94 5.41
N CYS A 98 -0.86 8.49 4.68
CA CYS A 98 0.51 8.95 4.94
C CYS A 98 0.67 10.46 4.79
N HIS A 99 0.11 11.05 3.74
CA HIS A 99 0.13 12.51 3.52
C HIS A 99 -0.64 13.27 4.60
N GLU A 100 -1.85 12.81 4.93
CA GLU A 100 -2.76 13.45 5.89
C GLU A 100 -2.19 13.46 7.31
N PHE A 101 -1.55 12.36 7.73
CA PHE A 101 -1.04 12.18 9.09
C PHE A 101 0.47 12.38 9.23
N GLY A 102 1.15 12.88 8.21
CA GLY A 102 2.58 13.23 8.27
C GLY A 102 3.50 12.02 8.40
N ILE A 103 3.11 10.88 7.84
CA ILE A 103 4.00 9.71 7.75
C ILE A 103 4.97 9.97 6.60
N THR A 104 6.19 10.37 6.95
CA THR A 104 7.20 10.83 5.99
C THR A 104 7.94 9.70 5.29
N THR A 105 7.82 8.46 5.74
CA THR A 105 8.47 7.30 5.09
C THR A 105 7.54 6.10 5.11
N ILE A 106 7.36 5.47 3.94
CA ILE A 106 6.63 4.21 3.81
C ILE A 106 7.38 3.27 2.87
N SER A 107 7.43 1.99 3.23
CA SER A 107 7.98 0.93 2.40
C SER A 107 6.84 0.08 1.80
N VAL A 108 6.84 -0.06 0.47
CA VAL A 108 5.78 -0.72 -0.29
C VAL A 108 6.38 -1.93 -1.03
N PRO A 109 5.79 -3.14 -0.88
CA PRO A 109 6.17 -4.28 -1.72
C PRO A 109 5.79 -3.97 -3.18
N LEU A 110 6.79 -3.82 -4.05
CA LEU A 110 6.59 -3.29 -5.41
C LEU A 110 5.65 -4.15 -6.26
N LEU A 111 5.63 -5.46 -6.04
CA LEU A 111 4.78 -6.40 -6.78
C LEU A 111 3.41 -6.64 -6.11
N LEU A 112 3.16 -6.00 -4.95
CA LEU A 112 2.03 -6.23 -4.06
C LEU A 112 1.85 -7.70 -3.63
N VAL A 113 2.92 -8.48 -3.69
CA VAL A 113 3.01 -9.86 -3.19
C VAL A 113 4.24 -10.00 -2.32
N THR A 114 4.19 -10.91 -1.35
CA THR A 114 5.31 -11.18 -0.43
C THR A 114 6.29 -12.20 -0.97
N GLU A 115 5.83 -13.08 -1.85
CA GLU A 115 6.61 -14.19 -2.41
C GLU A 115 6.34 -14.31 -3.90
N ILE A 116 7.34 -14.76 -4.64
CA ILE A 116 7.21 -15.13 -6.05
C ILE A 116 7.52 -16.61 -6.25
N SER A 117 6.78 -17.26 -7.15
CA SER A 117 7.05 -18.63 -7.59
C SER A 117 7.49 -18.60 -9.05
N PRO A 118 8.62 -19.22 -9.43
CA PRO A 118 9.06 -19.31 -10.83
C PRO A 118 8.04 -19.99 -11.76
N GLU A 119 7.15 -20.83 -11.21
CA GLU A 119 6.09 -21.51 -11.97
C GLU A 119 4.96 -20.56 -12.39
N LEU A 120 4.72 -19.51 -11.59
CA LEU A 120 3.58 -18.61 -11.77
C LEU A 120 4.02 -17.21 -12.23
N HIS A 121 5.22 -16.77 -11.84
CA HIS A 121 5.69 -15.40 -12.00
C HIS A 121 7.01 -15.39 -12.76
N ASN A 122 6.94 -15.02 -14.04
CA ASN A 122 8.11 -14.78 -14.87
C ASN A 122 8.54 -13.29 -14.83
N GLU A 123 9.67 -12.97 -15.44
CA GLU A 123 10.19 -11.60 -15.52
C GLU A 123 9.16 -10.61 -16.07
N SER A 124 8.45 -10.95 -17.15
CA SER A 124 7.45 -10.04 -17.75
C SER A 124 6.27 -9.74 -16.82
N TRP A 125 5.88 -10.69 -15.96
CA TRP A 125 4.86 -10.49 -14.93
C TRP A 125 5.33 -9.49 -13.89
N CYS A 126 6.58 -9.63 -13.42
CA CYS A 126 7.19 -8.72 -12.46
C CYS A 126 7.29 -7.29 -13.01
N LEU A 127 7.79 -7.13 -14.24
CA LEU A 127 8.01 -5.82 -14.85
C LEU A 127 6.68 -5.08 -15.11
N ARG A 128 5.67 -5.76 -15.66
CA ARG A 128 4.35 -5.15 -15.91
C ARG A 128 3.69 -4.66 -14.60
N ARG A 129 3.87 -5.42 -13.51
CA ARG A 129 3.36 -5.04 -12.19
C ARG A 129 4.12 -3.88 -11.56
N ALA A 130 5.44 -3.94 -11.58
CA ALA A 130 6.28 -2.86 -11.09
C ALA A 130 5.94 -1.55 -11.82
N GLU A 131 5.81 -1.60 -13.15
CA GLU A 131 5.40 -0.45 -13.95
C GLU A 131 4.02 0.09 -13.56
N MET A 132 3.02 -0.79 -13.39
CA MET A 132 1.67 -0.40 -12.95
C MET A 132 1.70 0.27 -11.58
N VAL A 133 2.39 -0.33 -10.61
CA VAL A 133 2.49 0.19 -9.24
C VAL A 133 3.23 1.54 -9.24
N PHE A 134 4.36 1.66 -9.94
CA PHE A 134 5.08 2.93 -10.05
C PHE A 134 4.22 4.05 -10.65
N LYS A 135 3.52 3.78 -11.77
CA LYS A 135 2.64 4.77 -12.43
C LYS A 135 1.50 5.19 -11.52
N SER A 136 0.84 4.25 -10.86
CA SER A 136 -0.23 4.55 -9.92
C SER A 136 0.26 5.33 -8.72
N VAL A 137 1.37 4.92 -8.09
CA VAL A 137 1.97 5.64 -6.96
C VAL A 137 2.35 7.06 -7.34
N LYS A 138 2.97 7.29 -8.51
CA LYS A 138 3.22 8.64 -9.04
C LYS A 138 1.93 9.46 -9.12
N GLY A 139 0.88 8.88 -9.68
CA GLY A 139 -0.44 9.53 -9.77
C GLY A 139 -0.99 9.91 -8.39
N PHE A 140 -0.91 9.00 -7.42
CA PHE A 140 -1.36 9.23 -6.05
C PHE A 140 -0.54 10.32 -5.35
N MET A 141 0.79 10.33 -5.52
CA MET A 141 1.66 11.38 -4.98
C MET A 141 1.28 12.76 -5.52
N ILE A 142 1.00 12.87 -6.82
CA ILE A 142 0.56 14.13 -7.43
C ILE A 142 -0.81 14.54 -6.90
N GLU A 143 -1.74 13.59 -6.82
CA GLU A 143 -3.09 13.84 -6.31
C GLU A 143 -3.10 14.35 -4.87
N PHE A 144 -2.26 13.75 -4.02
CA PHE A 144 -2.22 14.04 -2.59
C PHE A 144 -1.18 15.06 -2.16
N ALA A 145 -0.36 15.58 -3.08
CA ALA A 145 0.63 16.62 -2.80
C ALA A 145 0.01 17.85 -2.12
N LYS A 146 -1.23 18.21 -2.49
CA LYS A 146 -1.96 19.34 -1.88
C LYS A 146 -2.42 19.10 -0.43
N TYR A 147 -2.45 17.85 0.02
CA TYR A 147 -2.79 17.47 1.40
C TYR A 147 -1.55 17.13 2.22
N ALA A 148 -0.34 17.28 1.66
CA ALA A 148 0.89 16.95 2.35
C ALA A 148 1.06 17.86 3.58
N SER A 149 1.02 17.26 4.76
CA SER A 149 1.33 17.94 6.02
C SER A 149 2.82 18.25 6.19
N THR A 150 3.69 17.58 5.41
CA THR A 150 5.14 17.79 5.39
C THR A 150 5.64 18.01 3.96
N PRO A 151 6.71 18.82 3.77
CA PRO A 151 7.27 19.07 2.44
C PRO A 151 8.10 17.90 1.89
N GLN A 152 8.47 16.95 2.75
CA GLN A 152 9.33 15.83 2.38
C GLN A 152 8.70 14.50 2.80
N TYR A 153 8.64 13.59 1.84
CA TYR A 153 8.10 12.24 1.97
C TYR A 153 8.93 11.29 1.11
N THR A 154 9.11 10.07 1.59
CA THR A 154 9.91 9.03 0.95
C THR A 154 9.08 7.77 0.81
N ILE A 155 8.87 7.32 -0.42
CA ILE A 155 8.29 6.02 -0.71
C ILE A 155 9.43 5.11 -1.13
N GLN A 156 9.64 4.05 -0.35
CA GLN A 156 10.61 3.00 -0.63
C GLN A 156 9.88 1.84 -1.27
N PHE A 157 10.48 1.25 -2.29
CA PHE A 157 9.98 0.04 -2.91
C PHE A 157 10.95 -1.10 -2.61
N TYR A 158 10.40 -2.26 -2.25
CA TYR A 158 11.20 -3.47 -2.09
C TYR A 158 10.61 -4.61 -2.93
N LEU A 159 11.49 -5.51 -3.33
CA LEU A 159 11.16 -6.72 -4.06
C LEU A 159 11.35 -7.94 -3.15
N PRO A 160 10.66 -9.07 -3.42
CA PRO A 160 10.90 -10.33 -2.72
C PRO A 160 12.37 -10.77 -2.82
N GLU A 161 12.89 -11.43 -1.77
CA GLU A 161 14.31 -11.81 -1.66
C GLU A 161 14.77 -12.75 -2.79
N ASN A 162 13.86 -13.57 -3.32
CA ASN A 162 14.13 -14.57 -4.33
C ASN A 162 13.98 -14.06 -5.78
N ILE A 163 14.02 -12.74 -6.00
CA ILE A 163 13.90 -12.16 -7.33
C ILE A 163 15.24 -12.17 -8.08
N ASP A 164 15.16 -12.41 -9.38
CA ASP A 164 16.32 -12.32 -10.26
C ASP A 164 16.90 -10.89 -10.27
N THR A 165 18.22 -10.80 -10.23
CA THR A 165 18.94 -9.52 -10.19
C THR A 165 18.66 -8.67 -11.45
N SER A 166 18.44 -9.30 -12.61
CA SER A 166 18.02 -8.60 -13.83
C SER A 166 16.71 -7.85 -13.64
N VAL A 167 15.72 -8.48 -13.02
CA VAL A 167 14.40 -7.88 -12.75
C VAL A 167 14.54 -6.70 -11.79
N PHE A 168 15.40 -6.81 -10.77
CA PHE A 168 15.70 -5.70 -9.88
C PHE A 168 16.28 -4.48 -10.63
N HIS A 169 17.24 -4.71 -11.53
CA HIS A 169 17.85 -3.64 -12.34
C HIS A 169 16.82 -3.01 -13.28
N HIS A 170 16.05 -3.81 -14.00
CA HIS A 170 14.96 -3.31 -14.85
C HIS A 170 13.93 -2.49 -14.06
N CYS A 171 13.57 -2.91 -12.84
CA CYS A 171 12.70 -2.12 -11.97
C CYS A 171 13.34 -0.80 -11.56
N SER A 172 14.63 -0.78 -11.26
CA SER A 172 15.36 0.45 -10.90
C SER A 172 15.43 1.42 -12.07
N ASP A 173 15.68 0.93 -13.28
CA ASP A 173 15.77 1.74 -14.51
C ASP A 173 14.42 2.36 -14.92
N MET A 174 13.31 1.75 -14.50
CA MET A 174 11.97 2.33 -14.71
C MET A 174 11.73 3.59 -13.86
N ILE A 175 12.40 3.74 -12.70
CA ILE A 175 12.11 4.85 -11.78
C ILE A 175 12.38 6.21 -12.43
N PRO A 176 13.55 6.50 -13.02
CA PRO A 176 13.78 7.78 -13.69
C PRO A 176 12.77 8.04 -14.82
N ALA A 177 12.50 7.04 -15.66
CA ALA A 177 11.59 7.18 -16.79
C ALA A 177 10.14 7.48 -16.36
N ILE A 178 9.66 6.80 -15.31
CA ILE A 178 8.29 6.97 -14.83
C ILE A 178 8.15 8.24 -14.00
N PHE A 179 9.08 8.54 -13.09
CA PHE A 179 8.94 9.64 -12.14
C PHE A 179 9.44 10.99 -12.66
N GLN A 180 10.03 11.05 -13.86
CA GLN A 180 10.37 12.33 -14.49
C GLN A 180 9.13 13.22 -14.60
N THR A 181 9.25 14.47 -14.13
CA THR A 181 8.30 15.53 -14.38
C THR A 181 8.72 16.24 -15.66
N THR A 182 7.81 16.35 -16.64
CA THR A 182 8.05 17.23 -17.79
C THR A 182 8.13 18.65 -17.29
N GLY A 183 9.26 19.33 -17.55
CA GLY A 183 9.41 20.75 -17.26
C GLY A 183 8.35 21.58 -18.01
N PRO A 184 8.02 22.79 -17.54
CA PRO A 184 7.09 23.67 -18.24
C PRO A 184 7.62 23.94 -19.66
N LEU A 185 6.78 23.67 -20.66
CA LEU A 185 7.03 24.08 -22.04
C LEU A 185 6.76 25.58 -22.14
N PHE A 186 7.81 26.38 -22.28
CA PHE A 186 7.66 27.80 -22.58
C PHE A 186 7.38 27.93 -24.09
N ALA A 187 6.20 28.46 -24.44
CA ALA A 187 5.93 28.83 -25.82
C ALA A 187 6.80 30.04 -26.17
N ASP A 188 7.81 29.83 -27.02
CA ASP A 188 8.63 30.92 -27.55
C ASP A 188 7.72 31.86 -28.36
N ARG A 189 7.53 33.09 -27.87
CA ARG A 189 6.92 34.15 -28.67
C ARG A 189 7.92 34.49 -29.77
N LYS A 190 7.75 33.89 -30.95
CA LYS A 190 8.43 34.34 -32.17
C LYS A 190 8.27 35.86 -32.29
N LYS A 191 9.39 36.57 -32.27
CA LYS A 191 9.50 38.00 -32.57
C LYS A 191 9.30 38.25 -34.05
#